data_AF-A0A0W8F526-F1
#
_entry.id   AF-A0A0W8F526-F1
#
_cell.length_a   1.000
_cell.length_b   1.000
_cell.length_c   1.000
_cell.angle_alpha   90.00
_cell.angle_beta   90.00
_cell.angle_gamma   90.00
#
_symmetry.space_group_name_H-M   'P 1'
#
loop_
_entity.id
_entity.type
_entity.pdbx_description
1 polymer ?
#
loop_
_entity_poly.entity_id
_entity_poly.type
_entity_poly.pdbx_seq_one_letter_code
_entity_poly.pdbx_strand_id
1 'polypeptide(L)'
;MKSIKSTNSACLVAIIFCFAVMSMSSPTAADDYTDLMKLIADSEDVRIDAQDLAFLLVTHGFNAEPKGDSVIVKLDDVVYEMTPNGVEPGLADILIEDSKPQVKAPPSAPELHNG
;
A
#
# COMPACT_ATOMS: atom_id res chain seq x y z
N MET A 1 -42.94 22.17 -10.21
CA MET A 1 -42.07 21.58 -11.26
C MET A 1 -40.63 21.67 -10.79
N LYS A 2 -39.94 20.54 -10.63
CA LYS A 2 -38.48 20.51 -10.43
C LYS A 2 -37.96 19.27 -11.15
N SER A 3 -37.53 19.49 -12.39
CA SER A 3 -36.99 18.46 -13.27
C SER A 3 -35.66 17.98 -12.71
N ILE A 4 -35.62 16.70 -12.34
CA ILE A 4 -34.37 15.98 -12.10
C ILE A 4 -33.77 15.72 -13.48
N LYS A 5 -32.67 16.40 -13.80
CA LYS A 5 -31.92 16.17 -15.03
C LYS A 5 -31.19 14.83 -14.89
N SER A 6 -31.55 13.88 -15.75
CA SER A 6 -30.83 12.62 -15.96
C SER A 6 -29.44 12.93 -16.53
N THR A 7 -28.41 12.91 -15.68
CA THR A 7 -27.02 13.09 -16.10
C THR A 7 -26.43 11.73 -16.47
N ASN A 8 -26.40 11.46 -17.77
CA ASN A 8 -25.46 10.61 -18.51
C ASN A 8 -24.67 9.56 -17.70
N SER A 9 -25.31 8.40 -17.49
CA SER A 9 -24.76 7.17 -16.88
C SER A 9 -23.62 6.51 -17.66
N ALA A 10 -23.27 7.02 -18.85
CA ALA A 10 -22.25 6.42 -19.72
C ALA A 10 -20.80 6.75 -19.31
N CYS A 11 -20.56 7.90 -18.66
CA CYS A 11 -19.21 8.27 -18.21
C CYS A 11 -18.71 7.41 -17.03
N LEU A 12 -19.60 6.98 -16.13
CA LEU A 12 -19.22 6.15 -15.00
C LEU A 12 -18.77 4.74 -15.42
N VAL A 13 -19.39 4.19 -16.47
CA VAL A 13 -19.05 2.84 -16.97
C VAL A 13 -17.70 2.83 -17.70
N ALA A 14 -17.35 3.92 -18.39
CA ALA A 14 -16.07 4.03 -19.10
C ALA A 14 -14.86 4.11 -18.14
N ILE A 15 -15.01 4.79 -16.99
CA ILE A 15 -13.96 4.88 -15.97
C ILE A 15 -13.69 3.51 -15.34
N ILE A 16 -14.74 2.72 -15.11
CA ILE A 16 -14.64 1.38 -14.50
C ILE A 16 -13.94 0.37 -15.44
N PHE A 17 -14.10 0.52 -16.76
CA PHE A 17 -13.50 -0.42 -17.73
C PHE A 17 -12.00 -0.19 -17.98
N CYS A 18 -11.46 1.00 -17.68
CA CYS A 18 -10.03 1.28 -17.79
C CYS A 18 -9.18 0.56 -16.72
N PHE A 19 -9.75 0.21 -15.57
CA PHE A 19 -9.02 -0.48 -14.50
C PHE A 19 -8.80 -1.99 -14.77
N ALA A 20 -9.53 -2.59 -15.73
CA ALA A 20 -9.53 -4.03 -15.93
C ALA A 20 -8.35 -4.57 -16.76
N VAL A 21 -7.46 -3.70 -17.27
CA VAL A 21 -6.40 -4.09 -18.21
C VAL A 21 -4.97 -3.89 -17.69
N MET A 22 -4.78 -3.53 -16.42
CA MET A 22 -3.43 -3.48 -15.84
C MET A 22 -2.95 -4.89 -15.50
N SER A 23 -2.42 -5.51 -16.55
CA SER A 23 -1.25 -6.38 -16.59
C SER A 23 -1.11 -7.45 -15.51
N MET A 24 -1.30 -8.68 -15.98
CA MET A 24 -0.86 -9.94 -15.39
C MET A 24 0.68 -10.00 -15.37
N SER A 25 1.30 -9.18 -14.54
CA SER A 25 2.68 -9.34 -14.10
C SER A 25 2.57 -9.60 -12.61
N SER A 26 3.09 -10.73 -12.14
CA SER A 26 3.33 -10.91 -10.71
C SER A 26 4.68 -10.25 -10.44
N PRO A 27 4.71 -8.97 -10.02
CA PRO A 27 5.97 -8.41 -9.54
C PRO A 27 6.45 -9.27 -8.37
N THR A 28 7.76 -9.45 -8.28
CA THR A 28 8.37 -10.03 -7.07
C THR A 28 8.47 -8.94 -6.00
N ALA A 29 8.51 -9.28 -4.70
CA ALA A 29 8.75 -8.29 -3.64
C ALA A 29 9.93 -7.36 -3.90
N ALA A 30 11.00 -7.87 -4.53
CA ALA A 30 12.17 -7.08 -4.85
C ALA A 30 11.90 -6.04 -5.95
N ASP A 31 11.06 -6.40 -6.93
CA ASP A 31 10.61 -5.49 -7.98
C ASP A 31 9.65 -4.44 -7.39
N ASP A 32 8.70 -4.87 -6.56
CA ASP A 32 7.74 -3.98 -5.87
C ASP A 32 8.43 -2.97 -4.96
N TYR A 33 9.40 -3.41 -4.16
CA TYR A 33 10.18 -2.50 -3.31
C TYR A 33 10.98 -1.50 -4.16
N THR A 34 11.61 -1.96 -5.24
CA THR A 34 12.39 -1.08 -6.13
C THR A 34 11.51 -0.03 -6.79
N ASP A 35 10.33 -0.43 -7.26
CA ASP A 35 9.39 0.48 -7.90
C ASP A 35 8.72 1.42 -6.89
N LEU A 36 8.48 0.97 -5.65
CA LEU A 36 8.07 1.83 -4.54
C LEU A 36 9.14 2.90 -4.25
N MET A 37 10.42 2.52 -4.13
CA MET A 37 11.51 3.47 -3.89
C MET A 37 11.62 4.50 -5.02
N LYS A 38 11.46 4.07 -6.27
CA LYS A 38 11.48 4.98 -7.42
C LYS A 38 10.32 5.96 -7.37
N LEU A 39 9.11 5.48 -7.07
CA LEU A 39 7.92 6.32 -7.04
C LEU A 39 8.06 7.48 -6.04
N ILE A 40 8.53 7.19 -4.83
CA ILE A 40 8.71 8.21 -3.79
C ILE A 40 9.93 9.11 -4.02
N ALA A 41 10.93 8.65 -4.78
CA ALA A 41 12.10 9.45 -5.12
C ALA A 41 11.87 10.37 -6.32
N ASP A 42 11.02 9.97 -7.28
CA ASP A 42 10.70 10.72 -8.49
C ASP A 42 9.61 11.79 -8.26
N SER A 43 8.86 11.66 -7.16
CA SER A 43 7.75 12.55 -6.82
C SER A 43 8.13 13.50 -5.68
N GLU A 44 7.85 14.79 -5.83
CA GLU A 44 7.99 15.79 -4.78
C GLU A 44 6.67 16.56 -4.62
N ASP A 45 6.00 16.42 -3.47
CA ASP A 45 4.84 17.24 -3.11
C ASP A 45 4.86 17.57 -1.62
N VAL A 46 5.17 18.82 -1.30
CA VAL A 46 5.29 19.34 0.07
C VAL A 46 3.98 19.32 0.84
N ARG A 47 2.85 19.23 0.13
CA ARG A 47 1.52 19.30 0.73
C ARG A 47 0.87 17.93 0.83
N ILE A 48 1.55 16.87 0.41
CA ILE A 48 0.98 15.53 0.46
C ILE A 48 0.78 15.11 1.92
N ASP A 49 -0.43 14.72 2.26
CA ASP A 49 -0.74 14.13 3.56
C ASP A 49 -0.78 12.59 3.46
N ALA A 50 -0.95 11.91 4.59
CA ALA A 50 -0.99 10.45 4.62
C ALA A 50 -2.13 9.86 3.78
N GLN A 51 -3.25 10.58 3.64
CA GLN A 51 -4.39 10.10 2.87
C GLN A 51 -4.13 10.22 1.36
N ASP A 52 -3.56 11.35 0.93
CA ASP A 52 -3.13 11.57 -0.45
C ASP A 52 -2.01 10.60 -0.84
N LEU A 53 -1.05 10.36 0.05
CA LEU A 53 0.04 9.40 -0.15
C LEU A 53 -0.52 7.97 -0.30
N ALA A 54 -1.42 7.54 0.58
CA ALA A 54 -2.04 6.22 0.46
C ALA A 54 -2.84 6.08 -0.84
N PHE A 55 -3.56 7.12 -1.25
CA PHE A 55 -4.27 7.14 -2.52
C PHE A 55 -3.32 7.01 -3.72
N LEU A 56 -2.23 7.78 -3.74
CA LEU A 56 -1.20 7.69 -4.78
C LEU A 56 -0.67 6.25 -4.87
N LEU A 57 -0.25 5.67 -3.75
CA LEU A 57 0.29 4.31 -3.71
C LEU A 57 -0.71 3.26 -4.22
N VAL A 58 -1.97 3.34 -3.82
CA VAL A 58 -3.04 2.45 -4.32
C VAL A 58 -3.25 2.62 -5.82
N THR A 59 -3.21 3.84 -6.35
CA THR A 59 -3.34 4.07 -7.81
C THR A 59 -2.16 3.55 -8.61
N HIS A 60 -1.00 3.36 -7.97
CA HIS A 60 0.17 2.73 -8.53
C HIS A 60 0.24 1.20 -8.30
N GLY A 61 -0.78 0.61 -7.67
CA GLY A 61 -0.90 -0.84 -7.50
C GLY A 61 -0.37 -1.37 -6.16
N PHE A 62 0.06 -0.51 -5.25
CA PHE A 62 0.54 -0.92 -3.92
C PHE A 62 -0.60 -1.13 -2.92
N ASN A 63 -0.45 -2.11 -2.04
CA ASN A 63 -1.37 -2.33 -0.93
C ASN A 63 -1.05 -1.37 0.22
N ALA A 64 -1.64 -0.17 0.16
CA ALA A 64 -1.38 0.93 1.10
C ALA A 64 -2.64 1.38 1.84
N GLU A 65 -2.54 1.59 3.14
CA GLU A 65 -3.64 2.04 4.01
C GLU A 65 -3.16 3.21 4.90
N PRO A 66 -3.90 4.34 4.97
CA PRO A 66 -3.53 5.42 5.87
C PRO A 66 -3.80 5.04 7.34
N LYS A 67 -2.87 5.38 8.23
CA LYS A 67 -2.91 5.11 9.68
C LYS A 67 -2.41 6.33 10.44
N GLY A 68 -3.32 7.23 10.78
CA GLY A 68 -2.97 8.50 11.40
C GLY A 68 -2.20 9.39 10.41
N ASP A 69 -1.01 9.82 10.79
CA ASP A 69 -0.14 10.69 9.97
C ASP A 69 0.86 9.89 9.09
N SER A 70 0.72 8.57 9.05
CA SER A 70 1.58 7.66 8.29
C SER A 70 0.75 6.72 7.41
N VAL A 71 1.40 6.01 6.50
CA VAL A 71 0.81 5.03 5.58
C VAL A 71 1.45 3.68 5.80
N ILE A 72 0.64 2.65 5.93
CA ILE A 72 1.08 1.27 6.04
C ILE A 72 1.05 0.62 4.67
N VAL A 73 2.19 0.16 4.19
CA VAL A 73 2.34 -0.56 2.92
C VAL A 73 2.72 -2.01 3.19
N LYS A 74 1.96 -2.94 2.62
CA LYS A 74 2.20 -4.38 2.76
C LYS A 74 2.78 -4.90 1.44
N LEU A 75 4.07 -5.27 1.46
CA LEU A 75 4.72 -5.96 0.34
C LEU A 75 5.07 -7.38 0.82
N ASP A 76 4.45 -8.39 0.23
CA ASP A 76 4.50 -9.78 0.71
C ASP A 76 4.26 -9.90 2.23
N ASP A 77 5.25 -10.40 2.99
CA ASP A 77 5.21 -10.60 4.45
C ASP A 77 5.90 -9.46 5.22
N VAL A 78 6.21 -8.34 4.56
CA VAL A 78 6.86 -7.16 5.16
C VAL A 78 5.88 -6.00 5.20
N VAL A 79 5.84 -5.34 6.36
CA VAL A 79 5.04 -4.14 6.59
C VAL A 79 5.98 -2.95 6.67
N TYR A 80 5.77 -1.99 5.78
CA TYR A 80 6.48 -0.72 5.75
C TYR A 80 5.57 0.38 6.27
N GLU A 81 6.10 1.19 7.17
CA GLU A 81 5.45 2.43 7.61
C GLU A 81 6.10 3.60 6.87
N MET A 82 5.28 4.41 6.21
CA MET A 82 5.72 5.52 5.39
C MET A 82 5.18 6.83 5.94
N THR A 83 6.02 7.85 6.11
CA THR A 83 5.60 9.16 6.61
C THR A 83 5.86 10.22 5.54
N PRO A 84 4.86 11.05 5.17
CA PRO A 84 5.09 12.16 4.24
C PRO A 84 6.23 13.08 4.71
N ASN A 85 7.14 13.42 3.80
CA ASN A 85 8.35 14.20 4.12
C ASN A 85 8.10 15.70 4.19
N GLY A 86 6.96 16.18 3.70
CA GLY A 86 6.62 17.60 3.71
C GLY A 86 7.70 18.43 3.02
N VAL A 87 8.43 19.25 3.78
CA VAL A 87 9.47 20.15 3.23
C VAL A 87 10.82 19.45 2.97
N GLU A 88 10.99 18.22 3.43
CA GLU A 88 12.18 17.42 3.20
C GLU A 88 12.14 16.79 1.79
N PRO A 89 13.30 16.52 1.17
CA PRO A 89 13.35 15.95 -0.18
C PRO A 89 12.71 14.55 -0.25
N GLY A 90 12.12 14.25 -1.40
CA GLY A 90 11.36 13.02 -1.63
C GLY A 90 9.94 13.07 -1.06
N LEU A 91 9.11 12.12 -1.47
CA LEU A 91 7.69 12.13 -1.12
C LEU A 91 7.43 11.68 0.33
N ALA A 92 8.15 10.65 0.78
CA ALA A 92 7.95 10.03 2.07
C ALA A 92 9.18 9.25 2.52
N ASP A 93 9.40 9.22 3.83
CA ASP A 93 10.40 8.40 4.50
C ASP A 93 9.80 7.05 4.85
N ILE A 94 10.65 6.01 4.84
CA ILE A 94 10.23 4.63 5.10
C ILE A 94 10.91 4.10 6.36
N LEU A 95 10.10 3.53 7.22
CA LEU A 95 10.50 2.72 8.36
C LEU A 95 10.02 1.28 8.13
N ILE A 96 10.92 0.32 8.34
CA ILE A 96 10.55 -1.10 8.31
C ILE A 96 10.02 -1.44 9.69
N GLU A 97 8.74 -1.78 9.82
CA GLU A 97 8.27 -2.46 11.03
C GLU A 97 8.78 -3.90 10.92
N ASP A 98 9.83 -4.23 11.67
CA ASP A 98 10.39 -5.59 11.76
C ASP A 98 9.26 -6.62 11.82
N SER A 99 9.13 -7.42 10.75
CA SER A 99 8.23 -8.55 10.68
C SER A 99 8.48 -9.40 11.91
N LYS A 100 7.55 -9.39 12.87
CA LYS A 100 7.58 -10.21 14.07
C LYS A 100 8.00 -11.64 13.67
N PRO A 101 9.04 -12.24 14.29
CA PRO A 101 9.36 -13.64 14.01
C PRO A 101 8.13 -14.48 14.32
N GLN A 102 7.56 -15.12 13.29
CA GLN A 102 6.55 -16.16 13.47
C GLN A 102 7.24 -17.33 14.19
N VAL A 103 7.25 -17.30 15.52
CA VAL A 103 7.59 -18.46 16.36
C VAL A 103 6.50 -19.49 16.12
N LYS A 104 6.66 -20.32 15.10
CA LYS A 104 5.97 -21.60 15.04
C LYS A 104 6.43 -22.36 16.28
N ALA A 105 5.56 -22.44 17.29
CA ALA A 105 5.82 -23.19 18.50
C ALA A 105 6.36 -24.58 18.11
N PRO A 106 7.50 -25.03 18.67
CA PRO A 106 7.91 -26.41 18.50
C PRO A 106 6.75 -27.31 18.93
N PRO A 107 6.40 -28.38 18.19
CA PRO A 107 5.39 -29.32 18.64
C PRO A 107 5.81 -29.82 20.02
N SER A 108 4.92 -29.65 21.01
CA SER A 108 5.13 -30.09 22.39
C SER A 108 5.73 -31.50 22.40
N ALA A 109 6.93 -31.63 22.95
CA ALA A 109 7.57 -32.92 23.13
C ALA A 109 6.66 -33.83 24.00
N PRO A 110 6.59 -35.13 23.73
CA PRO A 110 5.76 -36.04 24.52
C PRO A 110 6.20 -36.02 25.98
N GLU A 111 5.24 -35.86 26.89
CA GLU A 111 5.47 -35.98 28.33
C GLU A 111 6.17 -37.31 28.64
N LEU A 112 7.39 -37.23 29.15
CA LEU A 112 8.10 -38.36 29.71
C LEU A 112 7.39 -38.77 31.01
N HIS A 113 6.52 -39.75 30.89
CA HIS A 113 6.02 -40.53 32.01
C HIS A 113 7.23 -41.21 32.68
N ASN A 114 7.51 -40.84 33.93
CA ASN A 114 8.47 -41.53 34.77
C ASN A 114 7.87 -41.75 36.16
N GLY A 115 7.73 -43.03 36.51
CA GLY A 115 7.90 -43.57 37.87
C GLY A 115 6.74 -43.40 38.84
#